data_AF-A0A533XVM5-F1
#
_entry.id   AF-A0A533XVM5-F1
#
_cell.length_a   1.000
_cell.length_b   1.000
_cell.length_c   1.000
_cell.angle_alpha   90.00
_cell.angle_beta   90.00
_cell.angle_gamma   90.00
#
_symmetry.space_group_name_H-M   'P 1'
#
loop_
_entity.id
_entity.type
_entity.pdbx_description
1 polymer ?
#
loop_
_entity_poly.entity_id
_entity_poly.type
_entity_poly.pdbx_seq_one_letter_code
_entity_poly.pdbx_strand_id
1 'polypeptide(L)'
;MAPLTAIPSSDPTRQTERDRMVERQIVARGVKDTAVLRAMRQVPRHLFVPVSYAPQAYWDGPLPIGHGRSGQASSLVLLIHPDA
;
A
#
# COMPACT_ATOMS: atom_id res chain seq x y z
N MET A 1 15.28 -0.12 23.82
CA MET A 1 14.80 0.45 22.55
C MET A 1 15.22 -0.49 21.42
N ALA A 2 14.32 -1.38 20.98
CA ALA A 2 14.58 -2.20 19.80
C ALA A 2 14.56 -1.30 18.55
N PRO A 3 15.46 -1.48 17.57
CA PRO A 3 15.37 -0.74 16.33
C PRO A 3 14.03 -1.08 15.67
N LEU A 4 13.27 -0.07 15.25
CA LEU A 4 12.16 -0.25 14.33
C LEU A 4 12.75 -0.97 13.11
N THR A 5 12.44 -2.26 12.99
CA THR A 5 12.95 -3.16 11.96
C THR A 5 12.88 -2.45 10.63
N ALA A 6 14.01 -2.36 9.93
CA ALA A 6 14.11 -1.69 8.64
C ALA A 6 12.93 -2.15 7.77
N ILE A 7 12.00 -1.23 7.48
CA ILE A 7 10.94 -1.50 6.53
C ILE A 7 11.66 -1.97 5.26
N PRO A 8 11.29 -3.09 4.65
CA PRO A 8 11.91 -3.53 3.41
C PRO A 8 11.59 -2.49 2.32
N SER A 9 12.46 -1.49 2.17
CA SER A 9 12.21 -0.30 1.34
C SER A 9 12.40 -0.55 -0.16
N SER A 10 12.80 -1.75 -0.55
CA SER A 10 13.36 -2.02 -1.88
C SER A 10 13.10 -3.45 -2.33
N ASP A 11 11.84 -3.83 -2.55
CA ASP A 11 11.51 -5.08 -3.24
C ASP A 11 11.22 -4.81 -4.74
N PRO A 12 12.10 -5.18 -5.69
CA PRO A 12 11.91 -4.88 -7.11
C PRO A 12 10.86 -5.76 -7.80
N THR A 13 10.43 -6.88 -7.21
CA THR A 13 9.63 -7.95 -7.84
C THR A 13 8.32 -7.44 -8.43
N ARG A 14 7.74 -6.42 -7.81
CA ARG A 14 6.44 -5.84 -8.19
C ARG A 14 6.47 -4.32 -8.35
N GLN A 15 7.62 -3.79 -8.79
CA GLN A 15 7.79 -2.35 -9.01
C GLN A 15 6.80 -1.80 -10.04
N THR A 16 6.58 -2.51 -11.16
CA THR A 16 5.64 -2.08 -12.21
C THR A 16 4.20 -1.95 -11.70
N GLU A 17 3.73 -2.85 -10.84
CA GLU A 17 2.40 -2.77 -10.25
C GLU A 17 2.29 -1.59 -9.28
N ARG A 18 3.34 -1.33 -8.48
CA ARG A 18 3.42 -0.15 -7.61
C ARG A 18 3.36 1.14 -8.40
N ASP A 19 4.18 1.26 -9.44
CA ASP A 19 4.24 2.48 -10.24
C ASP A 19 2.90 2.76 -10.90
N ARG A 20 2.22 1.72 -11.41
CA ARG A 20 0.86 1.82 -11.95
C ARG A 20 -0.16 2.25 -10.88
N MET A 21 -0.09 1.69 -9.68
CA MET A 21 -0.96 2.11 -8.56
C MET A 21 -0.74 3.59 -8.24
N VAL A 22 0.51 4.03 -8.11
CA VAL A 22 0.85 5.42 -7.80
C VAL A 22 0.35 6.36 -8.90
N GLU A 23 0.60 6.03 -10.17
CA GLU A 23 0.18 6.86 -11.29
C GLU A 23 -1.35 6.93 -11.44
N ARG A 24 -2.02 5.77 -11.45
CA ARG A 24 -3.44 5.69 -11.82
C ARG A 24 -4.40 5.94 -10.67
N GLN A 25 -3.96 5.68 -9.44
CA GLN A 25 -4.82 5.81 -8.26
C GLN A 25 -4.39 7.05 -7.48
N ILE A 26 -3.11 7.16 -7.10
CA ILE A 26 -2.67 8.17 -6.12
C ILE A 26 -2.55 9.56 -6.73
N VAL A 27 -1.88 9.68 -7.88
CA VAL A 27 -1.77 10.95 -8.60
C VAL A 27 -3.14 11.39 -9.14
N ALA A 28 -3.94 10.46 -9.68
CA ALA A 28 -5.29 10.74 -10.17
C ALA A 28 -6.23 11.28 -9.07
N ARG A 29 -5.96 10.95 -7.80
CA ARG A 29 -6.69 11.45 -6.62
C ARG A 29 -6.12 12.77 -6.07
N GLY A 30 -5.25 13.44 -6.81
CA GLY A 30 -4.78 14.79 -6.48
C GLY A 30 -3.56 14.86 -5.56
N VAL A 31 -2.92 13.73 -5.22
CA VAL A 31 -1.65 13.75 -4.48
C VAL A 31 -0.55 14.30 -5.38
N LYS A 32 -0.01 15.45 -5.02
CA LYS A 32 1.05 16.15 -5.78
C LYS A 32 2.41 16.15 -5.07
N ASP A 33 2.43 15.83 -3.78
CA ASP A 33 3.67 15.82 -3.00
C ASP A 33 4.62 14.73 -3.53
N THR A 34 5.77 15.16 -4.04
CA THR A 34 6.75 14.28 -4.66
C THR A 34 7.43 13.35 -3.66
N ALA A 35 7.59 13.78 -2.40
CA ALA A 35 8.14 12.95 -1.33
C ALA A 35 7.15 11.83 -0.96
N VAL A 36 5.86 12.13 -0.90
CA VAL A 36 4.80 11.13 -0.68
C VAL A 36 4.76 10.14 -1.83
N LEU A 37 4.69 10.61 -3.08
CA LEU A 37 4.66 9.74 -4.26
C LEU A 37 5.91 8.84 -4.34
N ARG A 38 7.08 9.38 -3.97
CA ARG A 38 8.32 8.60 -3.91
C ARG A 38 8.26 7.51 -2.84
N ALA A 39 7.79 7.84 -1.64
CA ALA A 39 7.64 6.85 -0.57
C ALA A 39 6.68 5.72 -0.99
N MET A 40 5.55 6.06 -1.62
CA MET A 40 4.57 5.09 -2.10
C MET A 40 5.11 4.15 -3.18
N ARG A 41 6.07 4.61 -4.00
CA ARG A 41 6.76 3.77 -5.00
C ARG A 41 7.80 2.83 -4.39
N GLN A 42 8.35 3.16 -3.23
CA GLN A 42 9.37 2.37 -2.53
C GLN A 42 8.76 1.29 -1.65
N VAL A 43 7.67 1.58 -0.95
CA VAL A 43 7.08 0.65 0.03
C VAL A 43 6.38 -0.52 -0.69
N PRO A 44 6.83 -1.77 -0.51
CA PRO A 44 6.26 -2.94 -1.16
C PRO A 44 4.97 -3.40 -0.46
N ARG A 45 3.84 -2.80 -0.84
CA ARG A 45 2.51 -3.10 -0.24
C ARG A 45 2.20 -4.60 -0.15
N HIS A 46 2.62 -5.39 -1.14
CA HIS A 46 2.39 -6.85 -1.18
C HIS A 46 3.03 -7.63 -0.01
N LEU A 47 4.05 -7.10 0.68
CA LEU A 47 4.63 -7.74 1.86
C LEU A 47 3.74 -7.62 3.10
N PHE A 48 2.75 -6.72 3.08
CA PHE A 48 1.85 -6.44 4.18
C PHE A 48 0.44 -7.00 3.94
N VAL A 49 0.23 -7.70 2.82
CA VAL A 49 -1.05 -8.27 2.43
C VAL A 49 -1.04 -9.78 2.72
N PRO A 50 -2.11 -10.36 3.29
CA PRO A 50 -2.18 -11.80 3.50
C PRO A 50 -1.96 -12.56 2.18
N VAL A 51 -1.32 -13.73 2.22
CA VAL A 51 -0.96 -14.51 1.01
C VAL A 51 -2.16 -14.73 0.09
N SER A 52 -3.35 -14.98 0.65
CA SER A 52 -4.60 -15.16 -0.09
C SER A 52 -5.00 -13.95 -0.94
N TYR A 53 -4.60 -12.74 -0.53
CA TYR A 53 -4.87 -11.48 -1.23
C TYR A 53 -3.63 -10.91 -1.95
N ALA A 54 -2.50 -11.61 -1.92
CA ALA A 54 -1.29 -11.19 -2.62
C ALA A 54 -1.52 -10.87 -4.11
N PRO A 55 -2.37 -11.59 -4.88
CA PRO A 55 -2.69 -11.22 -6.26
C PRO A 55 -3.38 -9.85 -6.40
N GLN A 56 -4.02 -9.37 -5.33
CA GLN A 56 -4.83 -8.15 -5.32
C GLN A 56 -4.14 -7.01 -4.57
N ALA A 57 -2.85 -7.18 -4.21
CA ALA A 57 -2.10 -6.25 -3.36
C ALA A 57 -2.05 -4.80 -3.86
N TYR A 58 -2.24 -4.56 -5.16
CA TYR A 58 -2.26 -3.24 -5.80
C TYR A 58 -3.59 -2.89 -6.47
N TRP A 59 -4.62 -3.70 -6.25
CA TRP A 59 -5.97 -3.37 -6.70
C TRP A 59 -6.43 -2.10 -5.99
N ASP A 60 -7.04 -1.19 -6.75
CA ASP A 60 -7.78 -0.05 -6.21
C ASP A 60 -9.08 -0.46 -5.47
N GLY A 61 -8.93 -0.99 -4.26
CA GLY A 61 -10.06 -1.44 -3.47
C GLY A 61 -9.67 -1.87 -2.05
N PRO A 62 -10.65 -1.97 -1.14
CA PRO A 62 -10.41 -2.49 0.20
C PRO A 62 -10.02 -3.97 0.11
N LEU A 63 -8.90 -4.34 0.74
CA LEU A 63 -8.54 -5.73 0.96
C LEU A 63 -8.95 -6.15 2.37
N PRO A 64 -9.60 -7.32 2.55
CA PRO A 64 -9.80 -7.89 3.86
C PRO A 64 -8.44 -8.27 4.42
N ILE A 65 -7.98 -7.62 5.48
CA ILE A 65 -6.86 -8.18 6.24
C ILE A 65 -7.47 -9.25 7.16
N GLY A 66 -6.98 -10.48 7.09
CA GLY A 66 -7.49 -11.58 7.92
C GLY A 66 -7.41 -11.27 9.42
N HIS A 67 -8.29 -11.90 10.21
CA HIS A 67 -8.38 -11.71 11.65
C HIS A 67 -7.12 -12.22 12.37
N GLY A 68 -6.27 -11.30 12.80
CA GLY A 68 -5.11 -11.59 13.64
C GLY A 68 -5.17 -10.79 14.95
N ARG A 69 -5.87 -11.35 15.95
CA ARG A 69 -5.70 -11.07 17.40
C ARG A 69 -6.57 -10.03 18.11
N SER A 70 -7.32 -9.18 17.42
CA SER A 70 -8.45 -8.42 18.02
C SER A 70 -9.53 -8.30 16.97
N GLY A 71 -10.80 -8.54 17.29
CA GLY A 71 -11.92 -8.66 16.34
C GLY A 71 -12.33 -7.38 15.59
N GLN A 72 -11.38 -6.52 15.24
CA GLN A 72 -11.55 -5.37 14.37
C GLN A 72 -10.89 -5.71 13.03
N ALA A 73 -11.69 -5.81 11.96
CA ALA A 73 -11.16 -5.92 10.61
C ALA A 73 -10.52 -4.58 10.22
N SER A 74 -9.19 -4.46 10.30
CA SER A 74 -8.51 -3.21 9.90
C SER A 74 -8.28 -3.21 8.40
N SER A 75 -9.21 -2.71 7.60
CA SER A 75 -8.91 -2.50 6.17
C SER A 75 -7.69 -1.56 6.02
N LEU A 76 -6.63 -1.99 5.32
CA LEU A 76 -5.57 -1.07 4.90
C LEU A 76 -6.14 -0.24 3.73
N VAL A 77 -6.83 0.82 4.12
CA VAL A 77 -7.45 1.80 3.24
C VAL A 77 -6.35 2.71 2.72
N LEU A 78 -6.06 2.60 1.42
CA LEU A 78 -5.51 3.69 0.63
C LEU A 78 -6.64 4.24 -0.24
N LEU A 79 -7.71 4.69 0.41
CA LEU A 79 -8.80 5.42 -0.22
C LEU A 79 -8.46 6.89 -0.04
N ILE A 80 -7.72 7.44 -0.99
CA ILE A 80 -7.53 8.88 -1.07
C ILE A 80 -8.77 9.41 -1.81
N HIS A 81 -9.86 9.67 -1.10
CA HIS A 81 -10.98 10.38 -1.73
C HIS A 81 -10.53 11.84 -1.98
N PRO A 82 -10.58 12.34 -3.23
CA PRO A 82 -10.43 13.76 -3.49
C PRO A 82 -11.77 14.45 -3.29
N ASP A 83 -12.22 14.61 -2.05
CA ASP A 83 -13.27 15.58 -1.70
C ASP A 83 -13.27 15.86 -0.18
N ALA A 84 -12.50 16.88 0.22
CA ALA A 84 -12.63 17.70 1.43
C ALA A 84 -11.70 18.92 1.31
#